data_AF-A0AA91GST4-F1
#
_entry.id   AF-A0AA91GST4-F1
#
_cell.length_a   1.000
_cell.length_b   1.000
_cell.length_c   1.000
_cell.angle_alpha   90.00
_cell.angle_beta   90.00
_cell.angle_gamma   90.00
#
_symmetry.space_group_name_H-M   'P 1'
#
loop_
_entity.id
_entity.type
_entity.pdbx_description
1 polymer ?
#
loop_
_entity_poly.entity_id
_entity_poly.type
_entity_poly.pdbx_seq_one_letter_code
_entity_poly.pdbx_strand_id
1 'polypeptide(L)'
;MANVLPFVTQPNNREDLTTRRIRVFEGRYGTNALLLACHAAFPLTLTSDLLYCLRENFLPDVPWYAVADVLLSGLCQPAGYDLYEMEAKTRDGLLRRLCEQFGEKRLKELANFMCEYIRSRLQVENNDRALVFGQRPDWTALAYFSSDEEEVIKAIKQELQKLTASTDAKERIRWAVLVESYADLLSEKGFEPLLLQWSQQIFDGEPIQDEEEKEIAAAMGVSLQTFEFDVAAIIPDDEAGEELQTFEFDTVTVDARGKVINKERKQAFYFAEFLGETAGKPSALLIEMVAIPGGTFEMGSPPDEPERDDSESPRHTVTVQPFFLAKYPVTQAQWRFVAQLPQVNRELDQDPSDFKGANRPVECVSWYDAVEFCLRLSQYTGRPYSLPSEAEWEYACRAGTTTPFHFGETITSELANYDATETYGRGSKGIYREETTEVGSFGVANAFGLYDMHGNVWEWCLDDWHDNYEDAPTDGSPWFDDNDNISQKKGEAVLRGGSWIFYPKFCRSASRYDFNGAERDGIHDVIGFRVACGVGRSFQ
;
A
#
# COMPACT_ATOMS: atom_id res chain seq x y z
N MET A 1 34.98 -53.41 21.98
CA MET A 1 34.40 -53.65 20.65
C MET A 1 33.20 -52.74 20.52
N ALA A 2 33.35 -51.67 19.75
CA ALA A 2 32.38 -50.58 19.66
C ALA A 2 31.21 -50.98 18.74
N ASN A 3 29.99 -50.75 19.22
CA ASN A 3 28.76 -50.88 18.45
C ASN A 3 28.72 -49.78 17.37
N VAL A 4 28.74 -50.18 16.10
CA VAL A 4 28.39 -49.32 14.97
C VAL A 4 26.93 -49.62 14.60
N LEU A 5 26.05 -48.65 14.84
CA LEU A 5 24.68 -48.64 14.32
C LEU A 5 24.72 -48.37 12.80
N PRO A 6 23.83 -49.00 12.00
CA PRO A 6 23.80 -48.80 10.56
C PRO A 6 23.29 -47.41 10.20
N PHE A 7 23.92 -46.81 9.20
CA PHE A 7 23.50 -45.56 8.56
C PHE A 7 22.03 -45.67 8.11
N VAL A 8 21.16 -44.89 8.76
CA VAL A 8 19.84 -44.55 8.22
C VAL A 8 20.08 -43.47 7.18
N THR A 9 19.88 -43.81 5.91
CA THR A 9 19.79 -42.86 4.82
C THR A 9 18.60 -41.93 5.06
N GLN A 10 18.86 -40.63 5.16
CA GLN A 10 17.80 -39.61 5.19
C GLN A 10 17.06 -39.59 3.84
N PRO A 11 15.72 -39.54 3.81
CA PRO A 11 14.99 -39.25 2.59
C PRO A 11 15.13 -37.76 2.25
N ASN A 12 15.78 -37.49 1.11
CA ASN A 12 15.71 -36.21 0.40
C ASN A 12 14.26 -35.93 0.01
N ASN A 13 13.60 -34.98 0.67
CA ASN A 13 12.40 -34.31 0.15
C ASN A 13 12.18 -32.99 0.91
N ARG A 14 13.03 -31.99 0.65
CA ARG A 14 12.65 -30.59 0.90
C ARG A 14 11.78 -30.17 -0.26
N GLU A 15 10.50 -29.93 0.00
CA GLU A 15 9.57 -29.36 -0.96
C GLU A 15 10.13 -28.04 -1.52
N ASP A 16 10.17 -27.92 -2.84
CA ASP A 16 10.69 -26.74 -3.53
C ASP A 16 9.84 -25.50 -3.16
N LEU A 17 10.51 -24.37 -2.90
CA LEU A 17 9.88 -23.14 -2.37
C LEU A 17 8.76 -22.63 -3.27
N THR A 18 8.91 -22.79 -4.60
CA THR A 18 7.89 -22.46 -5.59
C THR A 18 6.64 -23.34 -5.43
N THR A 19 6.82 -24.64 -5.28
CA THR A 19 5.71 -25.59 -5.08
C THR A 19 4.96 -25.28 -3.78
N ARG A 20 5.71 -24.92 -2.74
CA ARG A 20 5.14 -24.47 -1.46
C ARG A 20 4.35 -23.17 -1.61
N ARG A 21 4.88 -22.15 -2.31
CA ARG A 21 4.18 -20.87 -2.55
C ARG A 21 2.86 -21.05 -3.29
N ILE A 22 2.87 -21.83 -4.37
CA ILE A 22 1.65 -22.10 -5.15
C ILE A 22 0.63 -22.89 -4.31
N ARG A 23 1.06 -23.89 -3.54
CA ARG A 23 0.16 -24.64 -2.64
C ARG A 23 -0.42 -23.75 -1.53
N VAL A 24 0.40 -22.88 -0.92
CA VAL A 24 -0.05 -21.94 0.11
C VAL A 24 -1.06 -20.95 -0.47
N PHE A 25 -0.81 -20.45 -1.68
CA PHE A 25 -1.74 -19.59 -2.39
C PHE A 25 -3.09 -20.31 -2.63
N GLU A 26 -3.06 -21.52 -3.19
CA GLU A 26 -4.26 -22.32 -3.46
C GLU A 26 -5.04 -22.64 -2.18
N GLY A 27 -4.34 -22.98 -1.09
CA GLY A 27 -4.97 -23.26 0.21
C GLY A 27 -5.58 -22.01 0.86
N ARG A 28 -5.12 -20.81 0.49
CA ARG A 28 -5.56 -19.54 1.08
C ARG A 28 -6.68 -18.85 0.29
N TYR A 29 -6.58 -18.86 -1.04
CA TYR A 29 -7.48 -18.12 -1.95
C TYR A 29 -8.34 -19.05 -2.82
N GLY A 30 -8.18 -20.36 -2.66
CA GLY A 30 -8.95 -21.37 -3.39
C GLY A 30 -8.49 -21.59 -4.83
N THR A 31 -9.06 -22.63 -5.44
CA THR A 31 -8.69 -23.07 -6.80
C THR A 31 -9.06 -22.05 -7.88
N ASN A 32 -10.12 -21.25 -7.67
CA ASN A 32 -10.53 -20.22 -8.62
C ASN A 32 -9.52 -19.07 -8.72
N ALA A 33 -8.99 -18.60 -7.59
CA ALA A 33 -7.91 -17.62 -7.60
C ALA A 33 -6.63 -18.22 -8.20
N LEU A 34 -6.34 -19.51 -7.94
CA LEU A 34 -5.16 -20.17 -8.51
C LEU A 34 -5.27 -20.26 -10.04
N LEU A 35 -6.45 -20.56 -10.56
CA LEU A 35 -6.72 -20.55 -12.00
C LEU A 35 -6.38 -19.20 -12.62
N LEU A 36 -6.79 -18.11 -11.96
CA LEU A 36 -6.47 -16.77 -12.41
C LEU A 36 -4.97 -16.48 -12.33
N ALA A 37 -4.29 -16.86 -11.24
CA ALA A 37 -2.84 -16.75 -11.11
C ALA A 37 -2.09 -17.49 -12.25
N CYS A 38 -2.58 -18.66 -12.67
CA CYS A 38 -2.03 -19.41 -13.81
C CYS A 38 -2.11 -18.63 -15.12
N HIS A 39 -3.20 -17.88 -15.36
CA HIS A 39 -3.34 -17.05 -16.55
C HIS A 39 -2.54 -15.74 -16.43
N ALA A 40 -2.45 -15.19 -15.22
CA ALA A 40 -1.66 -14.02 -14.88
C ALA A 40 -0.15 -14.24 -15.08
N ALA A 41 0.33 -15.47 -14.97
CA ALA A 41 1.72 -15.80 -15.22
C ALA A 41 2.16 -15.69 -16.69
N PHE A 42 1.21 -15.53 -17.63
CA PHE A 42 1.49 -15.41 -19.06
C PHE A 42 2.17 -14.08 -19.45
N PRO A 43 1.63 -12.90 -19.10
CA PRO A 43 2.35 -11.65 -19.26
C PRO A 43 3.55 -11.55 -18.31
N LEU A 44 4.63 -10.91 -18.77
CA LEU A 44 5.82 -10.67 -17.94
C LEU A 44 5.52 -9.68 -16.81
N THR A 45 4.71 -8.68 -17.13
CA THR A 45 4.29 -7.59 -16.24
C THR A 45 2.77 -7.51 -16.25
N LEU A 46 2.19 -7.44 -15.07
CA LEU A 46 0.75 -7.41 -14.83
C LEU A 46 0.34 -6.02 -14.39
N THR A 47 -0.83 -5.60 -14.85
CA THR A 47 -1.59 -4.49 -14.27
C THR A 47 -2.91 -5.02 -13.73
N SER A 48 -3.55 -4.28 -12.85
CA SER A 48 -4.89 -4.63 -12.35
C SER A 48 -5.91 -4.77 -13.49
N ASP A 49 -5.90 -3.84 -14.44
CA ASP A 49 -6.74 -3.88 -15.64
C ASP A 49 -6.46 -5.11 -16.52
N LEU A 50 -5.19 -5.40 -16.78
CA LEU A 50 -4.82 -6.56 -17.59
C LEU A 50 -5.29 -7.86 -16.92
N LEU A 51 -5.08 -7.99 -15.61
CA LEU A 51 -5.52 -9.17 -14.88
C LEU A 51 -7.04 -9.30 -14.83
N TYR A 52 -7.75 -8.18 -14.72
CA TYR A 52 -9.20 -8.15 -14.81
C TYR A 52 -9.68 -8.61 -16.21
N CYS A 53 -9.07 -8.10 -17.29
CA CYS A 53 -9.42 -8.53 -18.64
C CYS A 53 -9.09 -10.02 -18.87
N LEU A 54 -7.99 -10.54 -18.31
CA LEU A 54 -7.69 -11.97 -18.35
C LEU A 54 -8.78 -12.78 -17.64
N ARG A 55 -9.25 -12.34 -16.48
CA ARG A 55 -10.36 -12.98 -15.77
C ARG A 55 -11.64 -12.98 -16.61
N GLU A 56 -12.06 -11.84 -17.14
CA GLU A 56 -13.28 -11.74 -17.97
C GLU A 56 -13.25 -12.63 -19.22
N ASN A 57 -12.11 -12.68 -19.90
CA ASN A 57 -12.02 -13.38 -21.19
C ASN A 57 -11.79 -14.90 -21.05
N PHE A 58 -11.17 -15.35 -19.97
CA PHE A 58 -10.73 -16.74 -19.83
C PHE A 58 -11.37 -17.50 -18.68
N LEU A 59 -11.87 -16.77 -17.68
CA LEU A 59 -12.31 -17.30 -16.38
C LEU A 59 -13.50 -16.48 -15.82
N PRO A 60 -14.61 -16.32 -16.56
CA PRO A 60 -15.72 -15.45 -16.14
C PRO A 60 -16.37 -15.91 -14.82
N ASP A 61 -16.30 -17.21 -14.51
CA ASP A 61 -16.83 -17.79 -13.28
C ASP A 61 -15.94 -17.54 -12.04
N VAL A 62 -14.69 -17.09 -12.24
CA VAL A 62 -13.81 -16.69 -11.12
C VAL A 62 -14.31 -15.35 -10.59
N PRO A 63 -14.46 -15.16 -9.27
CA PRO A 63 -14.93 -13.88 -8.72
C PRO A 63 -14.00 -12.71 -9.02
N TRP A 64 -14.55 -11.50 -9.14
CA TRP A 64 -13.77 -10.31 -9.48
C TRP A 64 -12.70 -9.98 -8.43
N TYR A 65 -12.94 -10.28 -7.14
CA TYR A 65 -11.97 -10.07 -6.07
C TYR A 65 -10.76 -10.99 -6.13
N ALA A 66 -10.80 -12.07 -6.91
CA ALA A 66 -9.63 -12.92 -7.14
C ALA A 66 -8.49 -12.17 -7.84
N VAL A 67 -8.80 -11.07 -8.55
CA VAL A 67 -7.79 -10.15 -9.10
C VAL A 67 -6.94 -9.58 -7.96
N ALA A 68 -7.57 -9.13 -6.87
CA ALA A 68 -6.86 -8.66 -5.68
C ALA A 68 -6.13 -9.82 -5.00
N ASP A 69 -6.74 -10.99 -4.84
CA ASP A 69 -6.08 -12.15 -4.24
C ASP A 69 -4.76 -12.50 -4.95
N VAL A 70 -4.75 -12.48 -6.30
CA VAL A 70 -3.55 -12.75 -7.09
C VAL A 70 -2.49 -11.66 -6.93
N LEU A 71 -2.85 -10.39 -7.13
CA LEU A 71 -1.90 -9.27 -7.10
C LEU A 71 -1.34 -8.99 -5.71
N LEU A 72 -2.14 -9.22 -4.66
CA LEU A 72 -1.78 -8.98 -3.26
C LEU A 72 -1.15 -10.19 -2.58
N SER A 73 -1.04 -11.31 -3.29
CA SER A 73 -0.37 -12.50 -2.76
C SER A 73 1.14 -12.44 -2.90
N GLY A 74 1.82 -13.33 -2.18
CA GLY A 74 3.26 -13.58 -2.37
C GLY A 74 3.64 -14.24 -3.70
N LEU A 75 2.73 -14.36 -4.68
CA LEU A 75 3.07 -14.76 -6.05
C LEU A 75 3.58 -13.58 -6.89
N CYS A 76 3.11 -12.37 -6.59
CA CYS A 76 3.43 -11.14 -7.30
C CYS A 76 4.32 -10.22 -6.43
N GLN A 77 5.16 -9.44 -7.09
CA GLN A 77 5.98 -8.39 -6.50
C GLN A 77 5.72 -7.08 -7.24
N PRO A 78 5.60 -5.94 -6.55
CA PRO A 78 5.45 -4.66 -7.21
C PRO A 78 6.73 -4.29 -7.97
N ALA A 79 6.57 -3.87 -9.23
CA ALA A 79 7.65 -3.38 -10.10
C ALA A 79 7.47 -1.89 -10.47
N GLY A 80 6.35 -1.28 -10.07
CA GLY A 80 6.02 0.14 -10.30
C GLY A 80 4.56 0.43 -9.99
N TYR A 81 4.09 1.64 -10.32
CA TYR A 81 2.68 2.02 -10.16
C TYR A 81 1.78 1.13 -11.03
N ASP A 82 0.85 0.39 -10.39
CA ASP A 82 -0.02 -0.62 -11.02
C ASP A 82 0.74 -1.67 -11.86
N LEU A 83 2.01 -1.93 -11.53
CA LEU A 83 2.86 -2.88 -12.24
C LEU A 83 3.34 -3.96 -11.28
N TYR A 84 3.08 -5.21 -11.64
CA TYR A 84 3.40 -6.39 -10.85
C TYR A 84 4.16 -7.41 -11.68
N GLU A 85 5.12 -8.07 -11.06
CA GLU A 85 5.90 -9.14 -11.68
C GLU A 85 5.87 -10.40 -10.81
N MET A 86 5.94 -11.56 -11.46
CA MET A 86 6.10 -12.83 -10.75
C MET A 86 7.56 -13.25 -10.83
N GLU A 87 8.12 -13.71 -9.71
CA GLU A 87 9.45 -14.33 -9.70
C GLU A 87 9.49 -15.45 -10.75
N ALA A 88 10.53 -15.49 -11.59
CA ALA A 88 10.62 -16.36 -12.76
C ALA A 88 10.25 -17.83 -12.46
N LYS A 89 10.77 -18.41 -11.38
CA LYS A 89 10.45 -19.81 -11.00
C LYS A 89 8.97 -20.00 -10.67
N THR A 90 8.37 -19.03 -9.98
CA THR A 90 6.94 -19.03 -9.63
C THR A 90 6.08 -18.92 -10.86
N ARG A 91 6.44 -18.00 -11.78
CA ARG A 91 5.81 -17.84 -13.08
C ARG A 91 5.85 -19.13 -13.90
N ASP A 92 7.01 -19.77 -13.99
CA ASP A 92 7.18 -21.04 -14.73
C ASP A 92 6.39 -22.21 -14.10
N GLY A 93 6.24 -22.21 -12.77
CA GLY A 93 5.41 -23.18 -12.07
C GLY A 93 3.92 -23.02 -12.40
N LEU A 94 3.44 -21.78 -12.44
CA LEU A 94 2.06 -21.42 -12.79
C LEU A 94 1.76 -21.69 -14.27
N LEU A 95 2.68 -21.36 -15.18
CA LEU A 95 2.53 -21.67 -16.61
C LEU A 95 2.52 -23.17 -16.91
N ARG A 96 3.30 -23.97 -16.18
CA ARG A 96 3.22 -25.43 -16.28
C ARG A 96 1.85 -25.95 -15.86
N ARG A 97 1.29 -25.45 -14.75
CA ARG A 97 -0.08 -25.81 -14.33
C ARG A 97 -1.13 -25.37 -15.34
N LEU A 98 -0.98 -24.18 -15.93
CA LEU A 98 -1.84 -23.71 -17.01
C LEU A 98 -1.84 -24.68 -18.20
N CYS A 99 -0.66 -25.13 -18.63
CA CYS A 99 -0.51 -26.13 -19.69
C CYS A 99 -1.09 -27.48 -19.32
N GLU A 100 -0.88 -27.96 -18.10
CA GLU A 100 -1.43 -29.23 -17.61
C GLU A 100 -2.96 -29.22 -17.61
N GLN A 101 -3.57 -28.07 -17.29
CA GLN A 101 -5.01 -27.96 -17.13
C GLN A 101 -5.75 -27.63 -18.44
N PHE A 102 -5.17 -26.81 -19.31
CA PHE A 102 -5.85 -26.30 -20.51
C PHE A 102 -5.12 -26.62 -21.83
N GLY A 103 -3.89 -27.14 -21.77
CA GLY A 103 -3.05 -27.44 -22.92
C GLY A 103 -2.51 -26.21 -23.65
N GLU A 104 -1.70 -26.45 -24.68
CA GLU A 104 -1.09 -25.39 -25.51
C GLU A 104 -2.12 -24.48 -26.20
N LYS A 105 -3.36 -24.94 -26.37
CA LYS A 105 -4.42 -24.14 -26.97
C LYS A 105 -4.68 -22.87 -26.16
N ARG A 106 -4.72 -22.95 -24.83
CA ARG A 106 -4.98 -21.80 -23.95
C ARG A 106 -3.85 -20.78 -23.97
N LEU A 107 -2.59 -21.23 -24.09
CA LEU A 107 -1.44 -20.32 -24.30
C LEU A 107 -1.58 -19.52 -25.60
N LYS A 108 -2.03 -20.16 -26.69
CA LYS A 108 -2.29 -19.48 -27.97
C LYS A 108 -3.43 -18.47 -27.87
N GLU A 109 -4.50 -18.82 -27.16
CA GLU A 109 -5.62 -17.90 -26.90
C GLU A 109 -5.17 -16.68 -26.06
N LEU A 110 -4.40 -16.90 -24.99
CA LEU A 110 -3.82 -15.84 -24.16
C LEU A 110 -2.91 -14.92 -24.94
N ALA A 111 -2.05 -15.46 -25.77
CA ALA A 111 -1.18 -14.66 -26.62
C ALA A 111 -1.92 -13.80 -27.64
N ASN A 112 -2.94 -14.36 -28.30
CA ASN A 112 -3.78 -13.61 -29.22
C ASN A 112 -4.50 -12.47 -28.50
N PHE A 113 -5.04 -12.76 -27.31
CA PHE A 113 -5.64 -11.77 -26.43
C PHE A 113 -4.63 -10.68 -26.04
N MET A 114 -3.39 -11.01 -25.67
CA MET A 114 -2.36 -10.02 -25.36
C MET A 114 -2.04 -9.12 -26.55
N CYS A 115 -1.93 -9.68 -27.76
CA CYS A 115 -1.73 -8.91 -28.98
C CYS A 115 -2.89 -7.94 -29.27
N GLU A 116 -4.13 -8.36 -29.01
CA GLU A 116 -5.32 -7.52 -29.18
C GLU A 116 -5.44 -6.46 -28.09
N TYR A 117 -5.22 -6.82 -26.83
CA TYR A 117 -5.23 -5.93 -25.68
C TYR A 117 -4.19 -4.80 -25.84
N ILE A 118 -2.97 -5.14 -26.25
CA ILE A 118 -1.92 -4.16 -26.54
C ILE A 118 -2.35 -3.27 -27.72
N ARG A 119 -2.86 -3.87 -28.80
CA ARG A 119 -3.31 -3.12 -29.99
C ARG A 119 -4.45 -2.15 -29.67
N SER A 120 -5.42 -2.53 -28.85
CA SER A 120 -6.55 -1.66 -28.47
C SER A 120 -6.12 -0.51 -27.57
N ARG A 121 -5.12 -0.73 -26.70
CA ARG A 121 -4.56 0.32 -25.85
C ARG A 121 -3.67 1.32 -26.62
N LEU A 122 -3.10 0.89 -27.74
CA LEU A 122 -2.30 1.74 -28.65
C LEU A 122 -3.13 2.57 -29.67
N GLN A 123 -4.43 2.29 -29.83
CA GLN A 123 -5.30 2.99 -30.79
C GLN A 123 -6.09 4.17 -30.20
N VAL A 124 -5.91 4.49 -28.92
CA VAL A 124 -6.54 5.66 -28.31
C VAL A 124 -5.77 6.92 -28.75
N GLU A 125 -6.36 7.68 -29.67
CA GLU A 125 -5.84 8.95 -30.19
C GLU A 125 -5.67 10.00 -29.09
N ASN A 126 -4.54 10.00 -28.40
CA ASN A 126 -3.95 11.19 -27.78
C ASN A 126 -2.44 11.00 -27.62
N ASN A 127 -1.69 11.94 -28.19
CA ASN A 127 -0.35 11.75 -28.72
C ASN A 127 0.80 11.81 -27.67
N ASP A 128 0.51 11.62 -26.37
CA ASP A 128 1.53 11.63 -25.30
C ASP A 128 1.70 10.28 -24.59
N ARG A 129 0.83 9.29 -24.84
CA ARG A 129 0.96 7.93 -24.28
C ARG A 129 1.79 6.97 -25.12
N ALA A 130 2.13 7.35 -26.35
CA ALA A 130 3.04 6.59 -27.22
C ALA A 130 4.49 6.57 -26.70
N LEU A 131 4.81 7.39 -25.68
CA LEU A 131 6.14 7.50 -25.06
C LEU A 131 6.38 6.49 -23.93
N VAL A 132 5.33 5.91 -23.31
CA VAL A 132 5.45 4.96 -22.18
C VAL A 132 5.63 3.52 -22.65
N PHE A 133 5.04 3.16 -23.79
CA PHE A 133 5.25 1.86 -24.46
C PHE A 133 6.06 2.06 -25.73
N GLY A 134 7.30 2.52 -25.56
CA GLY A 134 8.25 2.80 -26.64
C GLY A 134 8.16 1.80 -27.79
N GLN A 135 8.27 2.32 -29.01
CA GLN A 135 8.10 1.54 -30.25
C GLN A 135 8.68 0.12 -30.14
N ARG A 136 7.75 -0.85 -30.28
CA ARG A 136 7.89 -2.32 -30.40
C ARG A 136 7.78 -3.17 -29.11
N PRO A 137 6.54 -3.38 -28.63
CA PRO A 137 6.11 -4.56 -27.86
C PRO A 137 6.13 -5.90 -28.63
N ASP A 138 6.66 -5.93 -29.87
CA ASP A 138 6.57 -7.10 -30.76
C ASP A 138 7.48 -8.26 -30.35
N TRP A 139 8.48 -8.06 -29.48
CA TRP A 139 9.55 -9.04 -29.25
C TRP A 139 9.16 -10.22 -28.36
N THR A 140 8.39 -9.99 -27.30
CA THR A 140 7.88 -11.08 -26.45
C THR A 140 6.88 -11.93 -27.22
N ALA A 141 6.12 -11.34 -28.15
CA ALA A 141 5.29 -12.09 -29.09
C ALA A 141 6.16 -12.85 -30.11
N LEU A 142 7.12 -12.21 -30.78
CA LEU A 142 7.96 -12.81 -31.82
C LEU A 142 8.86 -13.95 -31.32
N ALA A 143 9.38 -13.87 -30.09
CA ALA A 143 10.19 -14.93 -29.47
C ALA A 143 9.40 -16.23 -29.25
N TYR A 144 8.08 -16.12 -29.08
CA TYR A 144 7.18 -17.26 -28.85
C TYR A 144 6.32 -17.64 -30.08
N PHE A 145 6.28 -16.82 -31.14
CA PHE A 145 5.33 -16.99 -32.27
C PHE A 145 5.90 -17.31 -33.66
N SER A 146 7.19 -17.21 -33.96
CA SER A 146 7.60 -17.50 -35.34
C SER A 146 7.68 -19.00 -35.62
N SER A 147 6.98 -19.44 -36.66
CA SER A 147 7.12 -20.75 -37.28
C SER A 147 8.41 -20.92 -38.12
N ASP A 148 9.22 -19.86 -38.26
CA ASP A 148 10.52 -19.88 -38.94
C ASP A 148 11.59 -19.19 -38.08
N GLU A 149 12.48 -19.99 -37.50
CA GLU A 149 13.48 -19.58 -36.52
C GLU A 149 14.58 -18.71 -37.14
N GLU A 150 14.90 -18.90 -38.43
CA GLU A 150 15.94 -18.12 -39.12
C GLU A 150 15.53 -16.66 -39.39
N GLU A 151 14.25 -16.40 -39.64
CA GLU A 151 13.76 -15.06 -39.96
C GLU A 151 13.73 -14.15 -38.72
N VAL A 152 13.35 -14.70 -37.55
CA VAL A 152 13.43 -14.00 -36.26
C VAL A 152 14.87 -13.73 -35.87
N ILE A 153 15.75 -14.72 -36.03
CA ILE A 153 17.17 -14.54 -35.72
C ILE A 153 17.78 -13.44 -36.60
N LYS A 154 17.41 -13.39 -37.88
CA LYS A 154 17.86 -12.35 -38.81
C LYS A 154 17.33 -10.96 -38.46
N ALA A 155 16.07 -10.86 -38.02
CA ALA A 155 15.46 -9.59 -37.61
C ALA A 155 16.10 -9.04 -36.32
N ILE A 156 16.30 -9.90 -35.31
CA ILE A 156 17.01 -9.55 -34.06
C ILE A 156 18.45 -9.10 -34.39
N LYS A 157 19.14 -9.84 -35.26
CA LYS A 157 20.53 -9.54 -35.65
C LYS A 157 20.67 -8.21 -36.40
N GLN A 158 19.75 -7.90 -37.32
CA GLN A 158 19.76 -6.64 -38.05
C GLN A 158 19.50 -5.43 -37.14
N GLU A 159 18.66 -5.60 -36.12
CA GLU A 159 18.35 -4.49 -35.21
C GLU A 159 19.45 -4.26 -34.18
N LEU A 160 20.02 -5.33 -33.59
CA LEU A 160 21.20 -5.23 -32.73
C LEU A 160 22.38 -4.57 -33.46
N GLN A 161 22.59 -4.89 -34.74
CA GLN A 161 23.64 -4.27 -35.56
C GLN A 161 23.43 -2.77 -35.82
N LYS A 162 22.18 -2.32 -36.02
CA LYS A 162 21.86 -0.89 -36.14
C LYS A 162 22.09 -0.14 -34.84
N LEU A 163 21.83 -0.80 -33.71
CA LEU A 163 21.95 -0.21 -32.37
C LEU A 163 23.40 -0.10 -31.89
N THR A 164 24.26 -1.07 -32.19
CA THR A 164 25.73 -0.94 -32.01
C THR A 164 26.36 0.18 -32.84
N ALA A 165 25.63 0.69 -33.85
CA ALA A 165 26.04 1.82 -34.67
C ALA A 165 25.34 3.14 -34.28
N SER A 166 24.44 3.13 -33.29
CA SER A 166 23.71 4.31 -32.81
C SER A 166 24.57 5.15 -31.87
N THR A 167 24.59 6.47 -32.07
CA THR A 167 25.30 7.43 -31.22
C THR A 167 24.45 7.95 -30.05
N ASP A 168 23.19 7.55 -29.95
CA ASP A 168 22.26 7.98 -28.89
C ASP A 168 22.52 7.20 -27.59
N ALA A 169 22.82 7.91 -26.50
CA ALA A 169 23.08 7.32 -25.19
C ALA A 169 21.81 6.72 -24.56
N LYS A 170 20.64 7.33 -24.77
CA LYS A 170 19.36 6.92 -24.16
C LYS A 170 18.86 5.58 -24.72
N GLU A 171 19.04 5.37 -26.03
CA GLU A 171 18.77 4.08 -26.66
C GLU A 171 19.72 2.98 -26.17
N ARG A 172 21.02 3.27 -26.04
CA ARG A 172 22.01 2.26 -25.61
C ARG A 172 21.73 1.71 -24.21
N ILE A 173 21.32 2.55 -23.28
CA ILE A 173 20.97 2.16 -21.89
C ILE A 173 19.73 1.27 -21.86
N ARG A 174 18.66 1.68 -22.56
CA ARG A 174 17.40 0.89 -22.64
C ARG A 174 17.64 -0.51 -23.22
N TRP A 175 18.53 -0.61 -24.21
CA TRP A 175 18.90 -1.89 -24.81
C TRP A 175 19.82 -2.74 -23.94
N ALA A 176 20.69 -2.15 -23.12
CA ALA A 176 21.51 -2.91 -22.17
C ALA A 176 20.62 -3.69 -21.17
N VAL A 177 19.60 -3.02 -20.63
CA VAL A 177 18.62 -3.62 -19.72
C VAL A 177 17.84 -4.76 -20.38
N LEU A 178 17.42 -4.56 -21.64
CA LEU A 178 16.66 -5.57 -22.39
C LEU A 178 17.55 -6.79 -22.74
N VAL A 179 18.78 -6.57 -23.20
CA VAL A 179 19.73 -7.63 -23.54
C VAL A 179 20.12 -8.44 -22.31
N GLU A 180 20.32 -7.79 -21.17
CA GLU A 180 20.59 -8.45 -19.89
C GLU A 180 19.39 -9.31 -19.43
N SER A 181 18.17 -8.78 -19.58
CA SER A 181 16.92 -9.48 -19.22
C SER A 181 16.65 -10.74 -20.05
N TYR A 182 17.21 -10.83 -21.26
CA TYR A 182 17.05 -11.98 -22.18
C TYR A 182 18.37 -12.72 -22.45
N ALA A 183 19.42 -12.48 -21.67
CA ALA A 183 20.77 -12.98 -21.95
C ALA A 183 20.84 -14.51 -22.10
N ASP A 184 20.18 -15.24 -21.21
CA ASP A 184 20.15 -16.71 -21.23
C ASP A 184 19.41 -17.25 -22.46
N LEU A 185 18.26 -16.65 -22.81
CA LEU A 185 17.46 -17.01 -23.97
C LEU A 185 18.20 -16.72 -25.30
N LEU A 186 18.89 -15.58 -25.39
CA LEU A 186 19.66 -15.19 -26.56
C LEU A 186 20.92 -16.06 -26.71
N SER A 187 21.53 -16.45 -25.59
CA SER A 187 22.66 -17.37 -25.55
C SER A 187 22.26 -18.77 -26.05
N GLU A 188 21.14 -19.32 -25.55
CA GLU A 188 20.56 -20.59 -26.00
C GLU A 188 20.20 -20.59 -27.50
N LYS A 189 19.97 -19.41 -28.08
CA LYS A 189 19.63 -19.19 -29.50
C LYS A 189 20.84 -18.81 -30.37
N GLY A 190 22.06 -18.89 -29.84
CA GLY A 190 23.31 -18.77 -30.61
C GLY A 190 23.83 -17.35 -30.83
N PHE A 191 23.41 -16.37 -30.01
CA PHE A 191 23.83 -14.97 -30.11
C PHE A 191 25.06 -14.59 -29.26
N GLU A 192 25.74 -15.57 -28.65
CA GLU A 192 26.90 -15.36 -27.76
C GLU A 192 27.99 -14.42 -28.31
N PRO A 193 28.38 -14.45 -29.60
CA PRO A 193 29.40 -13.53 -30.13
C PRO A 193 28.98 -12.05 -30.15
N LEU A 194 27.68 -11.76 -30.30
CA LEU A 194 27.12 -10.40 -30.30
C LEU A 194 26.99 -9.85 -28.88
N LEU A 195 26.65 -10.71 -27.91
CA LEU A 195 26.59 -10.35 -26.49
C LEU A 195 27.98 -9.97 -25.95
N LEU A 196 29.01 -10.70 -26.32
CA LEU A 196 30.41 -10.40 -25.97
C LEU A 196 30.93 -9.11 -26.61
N GLN A 197 30.49 -8.78 -27.83
CA GLN A 197 30.85 -7.54 -28.52
C GLN A 197 30.15 -6.32 -27.88
N TRP A 198 28.90 -6.49 -27.45
CA TRP A 198 28.12 -5.47 -26.75
C TRP A 198 28.70 -5.16 -25.36
N SER A 199 29.06 -6.18 -24.58
CA SER A 199 29.68 -5.99 -23.27
C SER A 199 30.99 -5.22 -23.36
N GLN A 200 31.79 -5.42 -24.40
CA GLN A 200 33.04 -4.70 -24.59
C GLN A 200 32.88 -3.21 -24.92
N GLN A 201 31.72 -2.76 -25.44
CA GLN A 201 31.48 -1.37 -25.83
C GLN A 201 30.93 -0.47 -24.72
N ILE A 202 30.33 -1.04 -23.66
CA ILE A 202 29.80 -0.28 -22.51
C ILE A 202 30.89 0.03 -21.47
N PHE A 203 31.87 -0.87 -21.27
CA PHE A 203 32.90 -0.69 -20.25
C PHE A 203 34.04 0.28 -20.62
N ASP A 204 34.03 0.87 -21.83
CA ASP A 204 34.99 1.90 -22.26
C ASP A 204 34.42 3.34 -22.19
N GLY A 205 33.16 3.54 -21.76
CA GLY A 205 32.54 4.87 -21.61
C GLY A 205 32.26 5.23 -20.14
N GLU A 206 32.69 6.41 -19.70
CA GLU A 206 32.48 6.96 -18.36
C GLU A 206 30.99 6.90 -17.91
N PRO A 207 30.70 6.74 -16.61
CA PRO A 207 29.35 6.60 -16.09
C PRO A 207 28.50 7.86 -16.29
N ILE A 208 27.21 7.67 -16.58
CA ILE A 208 26.22 8.72 -16.83
C ILE A 208 25.95 9.52 -15.55
N GLN A 209 25.95 10.86 -15.65
CA GLN A 209 25.78 11.79 -14.53
C GLN A 209 24.35 12.36 -14.48
N ASP A 210 23.87 12.67 -13.27
CA ASP A 210 22.50 13.07 -12.88
C ASP A 210 21.83 14.19 -13.71
N GLU A 211 22.61 15.00 -14.43
CA GLU A 211 22.07 16.05 -15.30
C GLU A 211 21.50 15.52 -16.62
N GLU A 212 22.01 14.40 -17.15
CA GLU A 212 21.44 13.74 -18.33
C GLU A 212 20.09 13.07 -18.03
N GLU A 213 19.84 12.70 -16.78
CA GLU A 213 18.59 12.10 -16.31
C GLU A 213 17.43 13.11 -16.27
N LYS A 214 17.71 14.36 -15.87
CA LYS A 214 16.73 15.45 -15.86
C LYS A 214 16.30 15.89 -17.26
N GLU A 215 17.21 15.84 -18.23
CA GLU A 215 16.87 16.08 -19.64
C GLU A 215 16.06 14.93 -20.27
N ILE A 216 16.03 13.73 -19.66
CA ILE A 216 15.17 12.62 -20.08
C ILE A 216 13.73 12.84 -19.63
N ALA A 217 13.53 13.26 -18.37
CA ALA A 217 12.19 13.53 -17.82
C ALA A 217 11.46 14.67 -18.55
N ALA A 218 12.17 15.76 -18.89
CA ALA A 218 11.61 16.88 -19.63
C ALA A 218 11.23 16.53 -21.09
N ALA A 219 11.88 15.53 -21.68
CA ALA A 219 11.58 15.06 -23.03
C ALA A 219 10.38 14.09 -23.11
N MET A 220 9.84 13.63 -21.96
CA MET A 220 8.80 12.59 -21.89
C MET A 220 7.36 13.09 -21.72
N GLY A 221 7.11 14.39 -21.60
CA GLY A 221 5.79 15.02 -21.85
C GLY A 221 4.59 14.51 -21.03
N VAL A 222 4.77 14.04 -19.79
CA VAL A 222 3.64 13.52 -18.98
C VAL A 222 2.89 14.67 -18.29
N SER A 223 1.59 14.82 -18.61
CA SER A 223 0.59 15.58 -17.84
C SER A 223 -0.54 14.65 -17.40
N LEU A 224 -0.87 14.67 -16.09
CA LEU A 224 -1.81 13.76 -15.44
C LEU A 224 -3.24 14.36 -15.41
N GLN A 225 -4.24 13.58 -15.85
CA GLN A 225 -5.67 13.85 -15.62
C GLN A 225 -6.41 12.59 -15.16
N THR A 226 -7.37 12.80 -14.24
CA THR A 226 -8.15 11.83 -13.45
C THR A 226 -9.51 11.48 -14.06
N PHE A 227 -10.02 10.27 -13.82
CA PHE A 227 -11.42 9.88 -14.06
C PHE A 227 -11.95 8.92 -12.96
N GLU A 228 -13.20 9.17 -12.52
CA GLU A 228 -13.99 8.47 -11.49
C GLU A 228 -14.78 7.26 -12.05
N PHE A 229 -15.08 6.24 -11.23
CA PHE A 229 -16.25 5.35 -11.42
C PHE A 229 -16.80 4.73 -10.10
N ASP A 230 -18.13 4.55 -10.10
CA ASP A 230 -19.01 4.09 -9.01
C ASP A 230 -19.02 2.56 -8.74
N VAL A 231 -19.35 2.22 -7.49
CA VAL A 231 -19.32 0.88 -6.86
C VAL A 231 -20.68 0.15 -6.92
N ALA A 232 -20.68 -1.17 -7.11
CA ALA A 232 -21.84 -2.02 -6.82
C ALA A 232 -21.45 -3.27 -6.00
N ALA A 233 -22.15 -3.47 -4.87
CA ALA A 233 -22.02 -4.57 -3.92
C ALA A 233 -22.91 -5.78 -4.26
N ILE A 234 -22.58 -6.99 -3.76
CA ILE A 234 -23.47 -8.05 -3.20
C ILE A 234 -22.61 -9.24 -2.64
N ILE A 235 -23.15 -9.90 -1.61
CA ILE A 235 -22.59 -10.81 -0.57
C ILE A 235 -23.03 -12.31 -0.82
N PRO A 236 -22.81 -13.31 0.08
CA PRO A 236 -21.64 -14.17 0.44
C PRO A 236 -21.81 -15.69 0.14
N ASP A 237 -20.78 -16.53 0.41
CA ASP A 237 -20.94 -17.78 1.21
C ASP A 237 -19.60 -18.41 1.68
N ASP A 238 -19.64 -18.92 2.93
CA ASP A 238 -18.57 -19.29 3.89
C ASP A 238 -17.59 -20.46 3.55
N GLU A 239 -16.31 -20.27 3.95
CA GLU A 239 -15.48 -21.09 4.89
C GLU A 239 -13.98 -21.23 4.49
N ALA A 240 -13.11 -20.61 5.33
CA ALA A 240 -11.69 -20.88 5.57
C ALA A 240 -10.58 -20.26 4.67
N GLY A 241 -10.80 -19.05 4.16
CA GLY A 241 -9.73 -18.03 4.01
C GLY A 241 -9.92 -16.96 5.09
N GLU A 242 -8.92 -16.14 5.43
CA GLU A 242 -9.19 -14.90 6.19
C GLU A 242 -9.98 -13.92 5.30
N GLU A 243 -11.27 -14.20 5.14
CA GLU A 243 -12.25 -13.27 4.59
C GLU A 243 -12.32 -12.05 5.50
N LEU A 244 -12.51 -10.89 4.88
CA LEU A 244 -12.85 -9.69 5.61
C LEU A 244 -14.13 -9.95 6.41
N GLN A 245 -14.01 -9.91 7.73
CA GLN A 245 -15.12 -9.99 8.64
C GLN A 245 -15.89 -8.68 8.57
N THR A 246 -17.15 -8.71 8.97
CA THR A 246 -17.93 -7.48 9.15
C THR A 246 -18.14 -7.21 10.63
N PHE A 247 -18.17 -5.93 10.99
CA PHE A 247 -18.60 -5.50 12.31
C PHE A 247 -19.59 -4.35 12.19
N GLU A 248 -20.52 -4.29 13.14
CA GLU A 248 -21.49 -3.22 13.23
C GLU A 248 -21.06 -2.16 14.23
N PHE A 249 -21.35 -0.91 13.93
CA PHE A 249 -21.03 0.24 14.79
C PHE A 249 -22.09 1.33 14.64
N ASP A 250 -22.09 2.26 15.61
CA ASP A 250 -22.95 3.43 15.59
C ASP A 250 -22.17 4.66 15.10
N THR A 251 -22.76 5.43 14.19
CA THR A 251 -22.29 6.77 13.82
C THR A 251 -23.27 7.81 14.35
N VAL A 252 -22.77 8.97 14.77
CA VAL A 252 -23.58 10.06 15.35
C VAL A 252 -23.35 11.35 14.57
N THR A 253 -24.44 12.09 14.33
CA THR A 253 -24.41 13.48 13.84
C THR A 253 -25.05 14.39 14.87
N VAL A 254 -24.43 15.55 15.12
CA VAL A 254 -24.91 16.58 16.03
C VAL A 254 -25.33 17.85 15.28
N ASP A 255 -26.27 18.61 15.84
CA ASP A 255 -26.53 19.96 15.39
C ASP A 255 -25.42 20.93 15.81
N ALA A 256 -25.51 22.19 15.37
CA ALA A 256 -24.54 23.24 15.70
C ALA A 256 -24.36 23.49 17.22
N ARG A 257 -25.26 22.99 18.08
CA ARG A 257 -25.17 23.11 19.54
C ARG A 257 -24.66 21.83 20.22
N GLY A 258 -24.26 20.82 19.44
CA GLY A 258 -23.76 19.55 19.96
C GLY A 258 -24.86 18.57 20.37
N LYS A 259 -26.14 18.85 20.06
CA LYS A 259 -27.22 17.90 20.34
C LYS A 259 -27.26 16.84 19.26
N VAL A 260 -27.24 15.56 19.66
CA VAL A 260 -27.43 14.43 18.73
C VAL A 260 -28.76 14.59 17.99
N ILE A 261 -28.69 14.66 16.66
CA ILE A 261 -29.84 14.75 15.75
C ILE A 261 -30.03 13.48 14.93
N ASN A 262 -28.97 12.71 14.75
CA ASN A 262 -29.02 11.44 14.03
C ASN A 262 -28.08 10.42 14.68
N LYS A 263 -28.52 9.17 14.70
CA LYS A 263 -27.72 8.02 15.11
C LYS A 263 -28.03 6.87 14.16
N GLU A 264 -27.03 6.44 13.40
CA GLU A 264 -27.17 5.39 12.39
C GLU A 264 -26.32 4.19 12.76
N ARG A 265 -26.88 2.99 12.60
CA ARG A 265 -26.14 1.73 12.65
C ARG A 265 -25.54 1.49 11.27
N LYS A 266 -24.23 1.31 11.19
CA LYS A 266 -23.49 0.99 9.96
C LYS A 266 -22.66 -0.28 10.14
N GLN A 267 -22.15 -0.77 9.03
CA GLN A 267 -21.30 -1.94 8.97
C GLN A 267 -20.06 -1.60 8.14
N ALA A 268 -18.91 -2.15 8.53
CA ALA A 268 -17.67 -2.08 7.76
C ALA A 268 -16.98 -3.43 7.75
N PHE A 269 -16.11 -3.60 6.76
CA PHE A 269 -15.26 -4.77 6.61
C PHE A 269 -13.94 -4.55 7.36
N TYR A 270 -13.40 -5.62 7.95
CA TYR A 270 -12.12 -5.59 8.63
C TYR A 270 -11.46 -6.98 8.61
N PHE A 271 -10.16 -7.04 8.83
CA PHE A 271 -9.50 -8.27 9.28
C PHE A 271 -8.90 -8.05 10.67
N ALA A 272 -8.72 -9.13 11.42
CA ALA A 272 -8.07 -9.08 12.72
C ALA A 272 -6.64 -9.64 12.60
N GLU A 273 -5.64 -8.79 12.80
CA GLU A 273 -4.25 -9.23 12.89
C GLU A 273 -3.99 -9.85 14.26
N PHE A 274 -3.61 -11.12 14.28
CA PHE A 274 -3.38 -11.86 15.52
C PHE A 274 -1.98 -11.63 16.05
N LEU A 275 -1.87 -11.02 17.24
CA LEU A 275 -0.58 -10.82 17.90
C LEU A 275 -0.25 -11.98 18.85
N GLY A 276 -1.23 -12.51 19.58
CA GLY A 276 -0.96 -13.63 20.49
C GLY A 276 -2.02 -13.85 21.55
N GLU A 277 -1.86 -14.91 22.34
CA GLU A 277 -2.68 -15.13 23.53
C GLU A 277 -2.14 -14.30 24.71
N THR A 278 -3.02 -13.62 25.44
CA THR A 278 -2.58 -12.91 26.65
C THR A 278 -2.64 -13.88 27.82
N ALA A 279 -1.50 -14.25 28.41
CA ALA A 279 -1.47 -15.17 29.55
C ALA A 279 -2.38 -14.68 30.69
N GLY A 280 -3.41 -15.46 31.02
CA GLY A 280 -4.36 -15.14 32.09
C GLY A 280 -5.55 -14.24 31.71
N LYS A 281 -5.74 -13.89 30.42
CA LYS A 281 -6.98 -13.27 29.93
C LYS A 281 -7.65 -14.15 28.86
N PRO A 282 -8.99 -14.21 28.81
CA PRO A 282 -9.73 -15.10 27.91
C PRO A 282 -9.78 -14.64 26.44
N SER A 283 -9.20 -13.48 26.10
CA SER A 283 -9.26 -12.89 24.76
C SER A 283 -7.88 -12.82 24.09
N ALA A 284 -7.81 -13.20 22.82
CA ALA A 284 -6.66 -12.97 21.95
C ALA A 284 -6.32 -11.46 21.88
N LEU A 285 -5.05 -11.14 21.78
CA LEU A 285 -4.56 -9.79 21.48
C LEU A 285 -4.57 -9.61 19.97
N LEU A 286 -5.38 -8.67 19.48
CA LEU A 286 -5.63 -8.44 18.06
C LEU A 286 -5.43 -6.97 17.71
N ILE A 287 -5.09 -6.68 16.45
CA ILE A 287 -5.28 -5.35 15.83
C ILE A 287 -6.40 -5.49 14.80
N GLU A 288 -7.54 -4.83 15.02
CA GLU A 288 -8.65 -4.79 14.05
C GLU A 288 -8.32 -3.76 12.96
N MET A 289 -8.11 -4.23 11.74
CA MET A 289 -7.71 -3.44 10.57
C MET A 289 -8.93 -3.22 9.66
N VAL A 290 -9.50 -2.02 9.69
CA VAL A 290 -10.72 -1.66 8.96
C VAL A 290 -10.40 -1.38 7.51
N ALA A 291 -11.18 -1.95 6.59
CA ALA A 291 -11.07 -1.68 5.16
C ALA A 291 -11.59 -0.28 4.84
N ILE A 292 -10.68 0.59 4.39
CA ILE A 292 -10.98 1.94 3.98
C ILE A 292 -11.13 1.94 2.45
N PRO A 293 -12.31 2.30 1.90
CA PRO A 293 -12.50 2.35 0.46
C PRO A 293 -11.59 3.44 -0.13
N GLY A 294 -11.14 3.23 -1.37
CA GLY A 294 -10.50 4.31 -2.11
C GLY A 294 -11.52 5.37 -2.53
N GLY A 295 -11.06 6.60 -2.74
CA GLY A 295 -11.92 7.67 -3.22
C GLY A 295 -11.20 9.01 -3.28
N THR A 296 -11.91 10.00 -3.80
CA THR A 296 -11.42 11.36 -3.92
C THR A 296 -12.07 12.25 -2.87
N PHE A 297 -11.28 13.11 -2.23
CA PHE A 297 -11.77 14.07 -1.26
C PHE A 297 -11.02 15.38 -1.33
N GLU A 298 -11.55 16.36 -0.62
CA GLU A 298 -10.94 17.68 -0.49
C GLU A 298 -10.16 17.75 0.82
N MET A 299 -8.83 17.79 0.72
CA MET A 299 -7.90 17.87 1.84
C MET A 299 -7.67 19.33 2.24
N GLY A 300 -7.56 19.58 3.54
CA GLY A 300 -7.44 20.93 4.12
C GLY A 300 -8.78 21.57 4.47
N SER A 301 -8.75 22.82 4.93
CA SER A 301 -9.95 23.53 5.41
C SER A 301 -10.42 24.61 4.44
N PRO A 302 -11.74 24.80 4.26
CA PRO A 302 -12.25 25.92 3.48
C PRO A 302 -11.96 27.26 4.19
N PRO A 303 -11.85 28.38 3.44
CA PRO A 303 -11.48 29.69 4.01
C PRO A 303 -12.43 30.21 5.10
N ASP A 304 -13.68 29.75 5.11
CA ASP A 304 -14.72 30.13 6.06
C ASP A 304 -14.88 29.15 7.23
N GLU A 305 -14.08 28.08 7.31
CA GLU A 305 -14.08 27.17 8.46
C GLU A 305 -13.58 27.92 9.71
N PRO A 306 -14.37 27.95 10.81
CA PRO A 306 -13.96 28.61 12.04
C PRO A 306 -12.66 28.02 12.62
N GLU A 307 -11.81 28.89 13.15
CA GLU A 307 -10.59 28.51 13.88
C GLU A 307 -9.59 27.65 13.06
N ARG A 308 -9.66 27.73 11.73
CA ARG A 308 -8.67 27.17 10.81
C ARG A 308 -7.29 27.81 10.97
N ASP A 309 -6.26 27.04 10.64
CA ASP A 309 -4.88 27.51 10.54
C ASP A 309 -4.44 27.70 9.08
N ASP A 310 -3.40 28.50 8.85
CA ASP A 310 -2.86 28.75 7.51
C ASP A 310 -2.16 27.51 6.92
N SER A 311 -1.64 26.63 7.77
CA SER A 311 -1.02 25.34 7.35
C SER A 311 -1.99 24.35 6.71
N GLU A 312 -3.29 24.62 6.80
CA GLU A 312 -4.36 23.80 6.23
C GLU A 312 -4.78 24.27 4.83
N SER A 313 -4.08 25.27 4.28
CA SER A 313 -4.26 25.83 2.94
C SER A 313 -3.11 25.43 2.01
N PRO A 314 -3.30 25.47 0.69
CA PRO A 314 -4.58 25.54 0.00
C PRO A 314 -5.36 24.23 0.13
N ARG A 315 -6.67 24.34 0.18
CA ARG A 315 -7.56 23.20 0.01
C ARG A 315 -7.38 22.63 -1.41
N HIS A 316 -7.17 21.32 -1.52
CA HIS A 316 -6.87 20.66 -2.78
C HIS A 316 -7.49 19.26 -2.85
N THR A 317 -7.68 18.76 -4.07
CA THR A 317 -8.28 17.46 -4.33
C THR A 317 -7.24 16.35 -4.24
N VAL A 318 -7.50 15.33 -3.43
CA VAL A 318 -6.62 14.16 -3.25
C VAL A 318 -7.40 12.87 -3.53
N THR A 319 -6.80 11.96 -4.28
CA THR A 319 -7.36 10.63 -4.55
C THR A 319 -6.59 9.58 -3.77
N VAL A 320 -7.24 9.00 -2.77
CA VAL A 320 -6.66 7.96 -1.89
C VAL A 320 -7.04 6.58 -2.40
N GLN A 321 -6.07 5.68 -2.50
CA GLN A 321 -6.30 4.28 -2.87
C GLN A 321 -6.89 3.48 -1.70
N PRO A 322 -7.60 2.36 -1.94
CA PRO A 322 -8.06 1.52 -0.86
C PRO A 322 -6.90 1.00 0.00
N PHE A 323 -7.07 1.05 1.32
CA PHE A 323 -6.08 0.59 2.30
C PHE A 323 -6.78 0.10 3.56
N PHE A 324 -6.02 -0.46 4.49
CA PHE A 324 -6.52 -0.80 5.82
C PHE A 324 -5.96 0.16 6.85
N LEU A 325 -6.80 0.57 7.80
CA LEU A 325 -6.40 1.41 8.91
C LEU A 325 -6.85 0.78 10.22
N ALA A 326 -6.00 0.81 11.23
CA ALA A 326 -6.35 0.31 12.56
C ALA A 326 -7.60 1.05 13.09
N LYS A 327 -8.57 0.27 13.54
CA LYS A 327 -9.86 0.73 14.07
C LYS A 327 -9.70 1.77 15.20
N TYR A 328 -8.64 1.60 15.97
CA TYR A 328 -8.26 2.39 17.12
C TYR A 328 -6.79 2.82 17.01
N PRO A 329 -6.35 3.85 17.76
CA PRO A 329 -4.94 4.04 18.08
C PRO A 329 -4.34 2.76 18.68
N VAL A 330 -3.04 2.54 18.44
CA VAL A 330 -2.33 1.37 19.00
C VAL A 330 -2.42 1.41 20.52
N THR A 331 -2.86 0.31 21.12
CA THR A 331 -3.03 0.20 22.57
C THR A 331 -1.73 -0.18 23.28
N GLN A 332 -1.61 0.12 24.57
CA GLN A 332 -0.46 -0.28 25.39
C GLN A 332 -0.25 -1.80 25.45
N ALA A 333 -1.32 -2.60 25.31
CA ALA A 333 -1.18 -4.06 25.21
C ALA A 333 -0.57 -4.51 23.87
N GLN A 334 -1.01 -3.92 22.76
CA GLN A 334 -0.45 -4.18 21.43
C GLN A 334 1.01 -3.72 21.34
N TRP A 335 1.30 -2.53 21.87
CA TRP A 335 2.66 -1.99 22.02
C TRP A 335 3.60 -2.96 22.72
N ARG A 336 3.26 -3.37 23.95
CA ARG A 336 4.06 -4.29 24.76
C ARG A 336 4.39 -5.58 24.02
N PHE A 337 3.46 -6.11 23.23
CA PHE A 337 3.70 -7.31 22.45
C PHE A 337 4.75 -7.06 21.35
N VAL A 338 4.54 -6.03 20.52
CA VAL A 338 5.42 -5.74 19.38
C VAL A 338 6.80 -5.25 19.83
N ALA A 339 6.89 -4.51 20.94
CA ALA A 339 8.15 -4.07 21.53
C ALA A 339 9.04 -5.24 22.02
N GLN A 340 8.48 -6.43 22.23
CA GLN A 340 9.22 -7.65 22.57
C GLN A 340 9.66 -8.47 21.34
N LEU A 341 9.10 -8.19 20.15
CA LEU A 341 9.53 -8.84 18.91
C LEU A 341 10.98 -8.48 18.58
N PRO A 342 11.68 -9.29 17.75
CA PRO A 342 13.05 -8.99 17.35
C PRO A 342 13.19 -7.57 16.82
N GLN A 343 14.19 -6.85 17.33
CA GLN A 343 14.52 -5.50 16.90
C GLN A 343 14.90 -5.47 15.42
N VAL A 344 14.42 -4.45 14.70
CA VAL A 344 14.81 -4.14 13.33
C VAL A 344 15.90 -3.06 13.34
N ASN A 345 15.56 -1.84 13.75
CA ASN A 345 16.49 -0.71 13.72
C ASN A 345 16.83 -0.18 15.12
N ARG A 346 15.87 -0.14 16.05
CA ARG A 346 16.06 0.44 17.39
C ARG A 346 15.36 -0.31 18.50
N GLU A 347 15.87 -0.17 19.72
CA GLU A 347 15.22 -0.69 20.92
C GLU A 347 13.94 0.11 21.21
N LEU A 348 12.92 -0.58 21.72
CA LEU A 348 11.66 0.03 22.14
C LEU A 348 11.50 -0.18 23.64
N ASP A 349 11.22 0.89 24.39
CA ASP A 349 10.73 0.75 25.76
C ASP A 349 9.38 0.01 25.72
N GLN A 350 9.22 -1.01 26.55
CA GLN A 350 8.01 -1.82 26.58
C GLN A 350 6.85 -1.11 27.29
N ASP A 351 7.11 -0.16 28.18
CA ASP A 351 6.05 0.50 28.96
C ASP A 351 6.21 2.04 29.02
N PRO A 352 6.26 2.72 27.86
CA PRO A 352 6.62 4.14 27.78
C PRO A 352 5.54 5.08 28.31
N SER A 353 4.27 4.67 28.25
CA SER A 353 3.11 5.54 28.45
C SER A 353 2.95 6.02 29.90
N ASP A 354 2.64 7.29 30.12
CA ASP A 354 2.37 7.84 31.45
C ASP A 354 1.01 7.36 32.02
N PHE A 355 -0.04 7.34 31.20
CA PHE A 355 -1.38 6.96 31.61
C PHE A 355 -1.61 5.45 31.49
N LYS A 356 -1.43 4.71 32.58
CA LYS A 356 -1.45 3.23 32.53
C LYS A 356 -2.84 2.63 32.26
N GLY A 357 -2.91 1.72 31.29
CA GLY A 357 -4.09 0.89 31.02
C GLY A 357 -3.94 0.06 29.74
N ALA A 358 -4.21 -1.24 29.82
CA ALA A 358 -3.95 -2.15 28.70
C ALA A 358 -4.66 -1.77 27.38
N ASN A 359 -5.86 -1.19 27.47
CA ASN A 359 -6.66 -0.75 26.32
C ASN A 359 -6.59 0.76 26.10
N ARG A 360 -5.73 1.49 26.82
CA ARG A 360 -5.45 2.90 26.53
C ARG A 360 -4.51 2.99 25.33
N PRO A 361 -4.56 4.08 24.55
CA PRO A 361 -3.56 4.32 23.52
C PRO A 361 -2.16 4.31 24.15
N VAL A 362 -1.20 3.77 23.42
CA VAL A 362 0.20 4.02 23.74
C VAL A 362 0.49 5.49 23.46
N GLU A 363 1.03 6.17 24.46
CA GLU A 363 1.62 7.50 24.34
C GLU A 363 3.05 7.49 24.90
N CYS A 364 3.73 8.63 24.86
CA CYS A 364 5.16 8.75 25.11
C CYS A 364 6.00 7.92 24.12
N VAL A 365 5.63 7.96 22.84
CA VAL A 365 6.38 7.31 21.76
C VAL A 365 6.79 8.33 20.69
N SER A 366 8.05 8.27 20.27
CA SER A 366 8.55 9.11 19.18
C SER A 366 8.09 8.58 17.81
N TRP A 367 8.23 9.39 16.77
CA TRP A 367 7.91 8.96 15.41
C TRP A 367 8.75 7.73 15.00
N TYR A 368 10.04 7.73 15.36
CA TYR A 368 10.92 6.59 15.09
C TYR A 368 10.49 5.32 15.82
N ASP A 369 9.97 5.44 17.04
CA ASP A 369 9.49 4.29 17.81
C ASP A 369 8.21 3.71 17.16
N ALA A 370 7.34 4.58 16.63
CA ALA A 370 6.15 4.18 15.89
C ALA A 370 6.47 3.51 14.54
N VAL A 371 7.49 4.00 13.82
CA VAL A 371 8.01 3.34 12.60
C VAL A 371 8.64 1.98 12.93
N GLU A 372 9.46 1.89 13.98
CA GLU A 372 10.04 0.62 14.43
C GLU A 372 8.94 -0.40 14.80
N PHE A 373 7.87 0.04 15.47
CA PHE A 373 6.70 -0.79 15.73
C PHE A 373 6.12 -1.36 14.43
N CYS A 374 5.93 -0.52 13.42
CA CYS A 374 5.40 -0.94 12.12
C CYS A 374 6.33 -1.93 11.40
N LEU A 375 7.65 -1.71 11.47
CA LEU A 375 8.65 -2.61 10.89
C LEU A 375 8.65 -3.99 11.55
N ARG A 376 8.62 -4.02 12.89
CA ARG A 376 8.54 -5.29 13.65
C ARG A 376 7.24 -6.03 13.36
N LEU A 377 6.12 -5.31 13.33
CA LEU A 377 4.82 -5.88 12.97
C LEU A 377 4.83 -6.44 11.55
N SER A 378 5.44 -5.73 10.60
CA SER A 378 5.60 -6.19 9.22
C SER A 378 6.43 -7.46 9.12
N GLN A 379 7.56 -7.53 9.82
CA GLN A 379 8.41 -8.74 9.84
C GLN A 379 7.70 -9.93 10.49
N TYR A 380 6.90 -9.69 11.52
CA TYR A 380 6.17 -10.73 12.23
C TYR A 380 5.01 -11.32 11.42
N THR A 381 4.23 -10.46 10.75
CA THR A 381 3.00 -10.83 10.05
C THR A 381 3.24 -11.16 8.57
N GLY A 382 4.32 -10.66 7.99
CA GLY A 382 4.58 -10.70 6.55
C GLY A 382 3.71 -9.75 5.73
N ARG A 383 3.02 -8.79 6.36
CA ARG A 383 2.21 -7.75 5.70
C ARG A 383 2.90 -6.38 5.79
N PRO A 384 2.68 -5.47 4.83
CA PRO A 384 3.31 -4.15 4.84
C PRO A 384 2.57 -3.18 5.77
N TYR A 385 3.00 -3.11 7.03
CA TYR A 385 2.49 -2.13 8.00
C TYR A 385 3.34 -0.86 8.00
N SER A 386 2.69 0.30 8.09
CA SER A 386 3.34 1.59 8.29
C SER A 386 2.42 2.55 9.07
N LEU A 387 2.93 3.75 9.37
CA LEU A 387 2.05 4.90 9.67
C LEU A 387 1.21 5.26 8.43
N PRO A 388 -0.01 5.80 8.59
CA PRO A 388 -0.75 6.37 7.47
C PRO A 388 -0.03 7.60 6.92
N SER A 389 -0.23 7.91 5.63
CA SER A 389 0.06 9.26 5.15
C SER A 389 -0.91 10.26 5.78
N GLU A 390 -0.55 11.53 5.78
CA GLU A 390 -1.41 12.61 6.26
C GLU A 390 -2.74 12.63 5.49
N ALA A 391 -2.65 12.44 4.17
CA ALA A 391 -3.81 12.38 3.28
C ALA A 391 -4.74 11.21 3.60
N GLU A 392 -4.17 10.01 3.82
CA GLU A 392 -4.92 8.83 4.23
C GLU A 392 -5.60 9.04 5.58
N TRP A 393 -4.90 9.65 6.54
CA TRP A 393 -5.46 9.95 7.85
C TRP A 393 -6.63 10.92 7.75
N GLU A 394 -6.51 12.02 7.00
CA GLU A 394 -7.58 13.00 6.84
C GLU A 394 -8.79 12.42 6.11
N TYR A 395 -8.54 11.70 5.01
CA TYR A 395 -9.57 10.99 4.26
C TYR A 395 -10.36 10.05 5.16
N ALA A 396 -9.63 9.24 5.93
CA ALA A 396 -10.20 8.28 6.86
C ALA A 396 -10.95 8.98 7.99
N CYS A 397 -10.44 10.08 8.53
CA CYS A 397 -11.07 10.88 9.59
C CYS A 397 -12.41 11.46 9.13
N ARG A 398 -12.42 12.08 7.95
CA ARG A 398 -13.61 12.71 7.34
C ARG A 398 -14.69 11.70 7.00
N ALA A 399 -14.30 10.52 6.50
CA ALA A 399 -15.22 9.46 6.09
C ALA A 399 -16.39 9.98 5.23
N GLY A 400 -16.08 10.85 4.26
CA GLY A 400 -17.04 11.48 3.34
C GLY A 400 -17.70 12.77 3.83
N THR A 401 -17.42 13.23 5.05
CA THR A 401 -17.92 14.51 5.56
C THR A 401 -17.03 15.69 5.13
N THR A 402 -17.65 16.86 4.93
CA THR A 402 -16.96 18.12 4.62
C THR A 402 -16.97 19.10 5.78
N THR A 403 -17.52 18.69 6.92
CA THR A 403 -17.60 19.48 8.15
C THR A 403 -16.28 19.40 8.94
N PRO A 404 -16.06 20.27 9.94
CA PRO A 404 -14.83 20.25 10.75
C PRO A 404 -14.64 18.95 11.53
N PHE A 405 -15.73 18.25 11.87
CA PHE A 405 -15.71 16.93 12.51
C PHE A 405 -16.62 15.98 11.74
N HIS A 406 -16.38 14.67 11.82
CA HIS A 406 -17.29 13.68 11.24
C HIS A 406 -18.67 13.66 11.95
N PHE A 407 -18.78 14.30 13.11
CA PHE A 407 -20.03 14.51 13.84
C PHE A 407 -20.86 15.68 13.30
N GLY A 408 -20.27 16.61 12.53
CA GLY A 408 -20.92 17.82 12.04
C GLY A 408 -20.12 19.10 12.36
N GLU A 409 -20.84 20.21 12.54
CA GLU A 409 -20.26 21.56 12.73
C GLU A 409 -19.62 21.80 14.11
N THR A 410 -19.76 20.85 15.05
CA THR A 410 -19.19 20.97 16.41
C THR A 410 -18.92 19.59 17.01
N ILE A 411 -18.25 19.58 18.15
CA ILE A 411 -17.81 18.39 18.89
C ILE A 411 -18.24 18.51 20.36
N THR A 412 -18.45 17.38 21.04
CA THR A 412 -18.83 17.36 22.46
C THR A 412 -17.99 16.35 23.23
N SER A 413 -17.78 16.59 24.54
CA SER A 413 -17.04 15.68 25.43
C SER A 413 -17.71 14.32 25.65
N GLU A 414 -18.94 14.12 25.14
CA GLU A 414 -19.66 12.84 25.14
C GLU A 414 -19.34 11.99 23.89
N LEU A 415 -18.67 12.56 22.90
CA LEU A 415 -18.32 11.90 21.63
C LEU A 415 -16.81 11.77 21.41
N ALA A 416 -16.02 12.52 22.17
CA ALA A 416 -14.57 12.59 22.03
C ALA A 416 -13.89 13.01 23.35
N ASN A 417 -12.60 12.71 23.48
CA ASN A 417 -11.79 13.08 24.64
C ASN A 417 -10.85 14.25 24.31
N TYR A 418 -11.11 15.44 24.84
CA TYR A 418 -10.33 16.65 24.59
C TYR A 418 -10.56 17.65 25.74
N ASP A 419 -9.87 18.79 25.73
CA ASP A 419 -10.17 19.87 26.66
C ASP A 419 -11.47 20.58 26.24
N ALA A 420 -12.57 20.06 26.77
CA ALA A 420 -13.91 20.60 26.57
C ALA A 420 -14.24 21.79 27.48
N THR A 421 -13.26 22.40 28.15
CA THR A 421 -13.47 23.67 28.83
C THR A 421 -13.66 24.82 27.83
N GLU A 422 -13.25 24.65 26.57
CA GLU A 422 -13.54 25.56 25.46
C GLU A 422 -14.52 24.94 24.45
N THR A 423 -15.12 25.80 23.61
CA THR A 423 -16.16 25.40 22.64
C THR A 423 -15.72 25.66 21.22
N TYR A 424 -16.10 24.79 20.29
CA TYR A 424 -15.99 25.06 18.86
C TYR A 424 -17.34 25.50 18.28
N GLY A 425 -17.35 26.63 17.58
CA GLY A 425 -18.56 27.18 16.98
C GLY A 425 -19.64 27.50 18.01
N ARG A 426 -20.84 26.90 17.86
CA ARG A 426 -21.99 27.10 18.77
C ARG A 426 -22.17 25.94 19.77
N GLY A 427 -21.17 25.07 19.91
CA GLY A 427 -21.17 23.97 20.87
C GLY A 427 -21.20 24.45 22.32
N SER A 428 -21.24 23.49 23.25
CA SER A 428 -21.26 23.75 24.69
C SER A 428 -20.01 23.22 25.37
N LYS A 429 -19.56 23.91 26.44
CA LYS A 429 -18.52 23.41 27.33
C LYS A 429 -18.95 22.06 27.93
N GLY A 430 -17.97 21.19 28.18
CA GLY A 430 -18.17 19.82 28.62
C GLY A 430 -17.14 19.38 29.65
N ILE A 431 -16.94 18.06 29.73
CA ILE A 431 -16.00 17.41 30.65
C ILE A 431 -14.61 17.42 30.03
N TYR A 432 -13.66 18.06 30.70
CA TYR A 432 -12.23 17.88 30.46
C TYR A 432 -11.73 16.77 31.40
N ARG A 433 -11.21 15.67 30.83
CA ARG A 433 -10.86 14.46 31.61
C ARG A 433 -9.46 14.48 32.19
N GLU A 434 -8.58 15.33 31.68
CA GLU A 434 -7.18 15.46 32.15
C GLU A 434 -6.33 14.17 32.01
N GLU A 435 -6.79 13.20 31.23
CA GLU A 435 -6.08 11.95 30.94
C GLU A 435 -6.60 11.33 29.63
N THR A 436 -5.87 10.34 29.10
CA THR A 436 -6.37 9.50 28.00
C THR A 436 -7.64 8.74 28.42
N THR A 437 -8.29 8.05 27.49
CA THR A 437 -9.37 7.09 27.76
C THR A 437 -9.06 5.77 27.06
N GLU A 438 -9.70 4.68 27.49
CA GLU A 438 -9.62 3.43 26.72
C GLU A 438 -10.15 3.66 25.30
N VAL A 439 -9.51 3.05 24.31
CA VAL A 439 -9.91 3.22 22.91
C VAL A 439 -11.37 2.77 22.71
N GLY A 440 -12.14 3.53 21.94
CA GLY A 440 -13.56 3.26 21.67
C GLY A 440 -14.52 3.58 22.82
N SER A 441 -14.07 4.25 23.89
CA SER A 441 -14.90 4.55 25.09
C SER A 441 -16.22 5.28 24.80
N PHE A 442 -16.26 6.08 23.72
CA PHE A 442 -17.44 6.85 23.34
C PHE A 442 -18.48 6.03 22.56
N GLY A 443 -18.14 4.82 22.13
CA GLY A 443 -19.06 3.91 21.44
C GLY A 443 -19.58 4.43 20.10
N VAL A 444 -18.91 5.42 19.52
CA VAL A 444 -19.25 6.04 18.25
C VAL A 444 -18.04 6.01 17.32
N ALA A 445 -18.28 5.59 16.07
CA ALA A 445 -17.29 5.61 15.01
C ALA A 445 -17.67 6.65 13.95
N ASN A 446 -16.74 6.95 13.04
CA ASN A 446 -17.07 7.65 11.81
C ASN A 446 -17.70 6.69 10.78
N ALA A 447 -18.04 7.19 9.59
CA ALA A 447 -18.75 6.39 8.57
C ALA A 447 -17.95 5.20 8.01
N PHE A 448 -16.63 5.15 8.21
CA PHE A 448 -15.80 4.02 7.85
C PHE A 448 -15.63 3.01 8.99
N GLY A 449 -16.09 3.31 10.20
CA GLY A 449 -15.97 2.41 11.35
C GLY A 449 -14.71 2.63 12.19
N LEU A 450 -14.07 3.79 12.06
CA LEU A 450 -12.91 4.20 12.85
C LEU A 450 -13.33 4.99 14.08
N TYR A 451 -12.63 4.74 15.19
CA TYR A 451 -12.88 5.37 16.48
C TYR A 451 -11.74 6.30 16.86
N ASP A 452 -12.04 7.23 17.78
CA ASP A 452 -11.09 8.17 18.37
C ASP A 452 -10.31 8.98 17.31
N MET A 453 -10.94 9.29 16.17
CA MET A 453 -10.35 10.14 15.12
C MET A 453 -10.31 11.63 15.52
N HIS A 454 -10.92 11.99 16.64
CA HIS A 454 -10.98 13.34 17.19
C HIS A 454 -10.65 13.28 18.69
N GLY A 455 -9.45 13.73 19.07
CA GLY A 455 -8.96 13.77 20.45
C GLY A 455 -8.29 12.46 20.91
N ASN A 456 -8.27 12.27 22.24
CA ASN A 456 -7.55 11.23 22.97
C ASN A 456 -6.03 11.35 22.88
N VAL A 457 -5.43 11.11 21.72
CA VAL A 457 -3.99 11.31 21.46
C VAL A 457 -3.79 11.86 20.05
N TRP A 458 -2.81 12.74 19.89
CA TRP A 458 -2.28 13.07 18.58
C TRP A 458 -1.69 11.81 17.94
N GLU A 459 -1.75 11.73 16.62
CA GLU A 459 -1.28 10.54 15.91
C GLU A 459 -0.23 10.89 14.86
N TRP A 460 0.92 10.22 14.97
CA TRP A 460 1.99 10.31 13.97
C TRP A 460 1.52 9.86 12.60
N CYS A 461 1.76 10.70 11.60
CA CYS A 461 1.69 10.35 10.18
C CYS A 461 3.09 10.16 9.60
N LEU A 462 3.18 9.58 8.40
CA LEU A 462 4.46 9.25 7.78
C LEU A 462 5.20 10.49 7.26
N ASP A 463 4.45 11.51 6.84
CA ASP A 463 4.86 12.71 6.12
C ASP A 463 5.88 13.58 6.89
N ASP A 464 6.71 14.30 6.12
CA ASP A 464 7.49 15.43 6.60
C ASP A 464 6.55 16.63 6.85
N TRP A 465 6.82 17.41 7.89
CA TRP A 465 6.05 18.63 8.15
C TRP A 465 6.29 19.68 7.06
N HIS A 466 5.20 20.35 6.64
CA HIS A 466 5.24 21.49 5.72
C HIS A 466 4.27 22.57 6.20
N ASP A 467 4.65 23.84 6.08
CA ASP A 467 3.87 24.97 6.59
C ASP A 467 2.56 25.24 5.83
N ASN A 468 2.28 24.52 4.74
CA ASN A 468 1.08 24.61 3.92
C ASN A 468 0.96 23.37 3.01
N TYR A 469 -0.02 23.35 2.10
CA TYR A 469 -0.24 22.33 1.08
C TYR A 469 0.12 22.80 -0.35
N GLU A 470 0.94 23.83 -0.50
CA GLU A 470 1.44 24.22 -1.83
C GLU A 470 2.33 23.08 -2.34
N ASP A 471 2.02 22.56 -3.53
CA ASP A 471 2.69 21.41 -4.14
C ASP A 471 2.55 20.07 -3.40
N ALA A 472 1.58 19.95 -2.48
CA ALA A 472 1.26 18.69 -1.81
C ALA A 472 0.86 17.57 -2.80
N PRO A 473 1.22 16.30 -2.52
CA PRO A 473 0.80 15.16 -3.33
C PRO A 473 -0.72 15.02 -3.42
N THR A 474 -1.21 14.57 -4.58
CA THR A 474 -2.66 14.45 -4.87
C THR A 474 -3.14 13.01 -5.01
N ASP A 475 -2.28 12.03 -4.74
CA ASP A 475 -2.51 10.60 -4.92
C ASP A 475 -2.56 9.81 -3.60
N GLY A 476 -2.59 10.52 -2.47
CA GLY A 476 -2.60 9.94 -1.12
C GLY A 476 -1.24 9.43 -0.65
N SER A 477 -0.18 9.59 -1.44
CA SER A 477 1.18 9.26 -1.01
C SER A 477 1.65 10.22 0.10
N PRO A 478 2.57 9.77 0.98
CA PRO A 478 3.20 10.64 1.96
C PRO A 478 4.02 11.75 1.29
N TRP A 479 3.97 12.96 1.83
CA TRP A 479 4.76 14.08 1.37
C TRP A 479 6.14 14.07 2.03
N PHE A 480 7.17 13.90 1.22
CA PHE A 480 8.57 13.89 1.65
C PHE A 480 9.37 15.02 0.99
N ASP A 481 10.27 15.64 1.75
CA ASP A 481 11.21 16.66 1.23
C ASP A 481 12.23 16.04 0.25
N ASP A 482 12.73 14.85 0.59
CA ASP A 482 13.75 14.10 -0.17
C ASP A 482 13.45 12.58 -0.17
N ASN A 483 13.95 11.87 -1.20
CA ASN A 483 13.83 10.41 -1.40
C ASN A 483 14.81 9.56 -0.57
N ASP A 484 15.15 10.01 0.65
CA ASP A 484 16.07 9.29 1.52
C ASP A 484 15.36 8.27 2.43
N ASN A 485 16.09 7.21 2.74
CA ASN A 485 15.68 6.09 3.59
C ASN A 485 14.94 6.57 4.86
N ILE A 486 13.76 6.02 5.13
CA ILE A 486 12.89 6.43 6.26
C ILE A 486 13.62 6.42 7.61
N SER A 487 14.59 5.52 7.78
CA SER A 487 15.39 5.40 9.00
C SER A 487 16.35 6.57 9.24
N GLN A 488 16.59 7.39 8.21
CA GLN A 488 17.52 8.52 8.21
C GLN A 488 16.80 9.89 8.16
N LYS A 489 15.46 9.89 8.10
CA LYS A 489 14.63 11.11 8.21
C LYS A 489 15.02 11.90 9.46
N LYS A 490 14.98 13.23 9.36
CA LYS A 490 15.26 14.18 10.44
C LYS A 490 14.20 15.27 10.44
N GLY A 491 14.20 16.08 11.51
CA GLY A 491 13.28 17.20 11.62
C GLY A 491 11.91 16.78 12.12
N GLU A 492 10.90 17.41 11.54
CA GLU A 492 9.53 17.47 12.02
C GLU A 492 8.64 16.51 11.22
N ALA A 493 7.64 15.92 11.87
CA ALA A 493 6.68 15.02 11.24
C ALA A 493 5.25 15.48 11.50
N VAL A 494 4.32 15.04 10.67
CA VAL A 494 2.94 15.46 10.82
C VAL A 494 2.23 14.72 11.97
N LEU A 495 1.49 15.49 12.79
CA LEU A 495 0.55 15.01 13.79
C LEU A 495 -0.89 15.37 13.42
N ARG A 496 -1.82 14.43 13.66
CA ARG A 496 -3.25 14.60 13.35
C ARG A 496 -4.16 14.20 14.52
N GLY A 497 -5.36 14.79 14.59
CA GLY A 497 -6.46 14.33 15.44
C GLY A 497 -6.72 15.08 16.75
N GLY A 498 -5.75 15.81 17.32
CA GLY A 498 -5.90 16.41 18.65
C GLY A 498 -5.66 15.40 19.78
N SER A 499 -5.62 15.86 21.04
CA SER A 499 -5.46 14.97 22.19
C SER A 499 -6.36 15.38 23.36
N TRP A 500 -6.30 14.58 24.44
CA TRP A 500 -7.07 14.77 25.66
C TRP A 500 -6.92 16.17 26.30
N ILE A 501 -5.81 16.89 26.10
CA ILE A 501 -5.52 18.21 26.69
C ILE A 501 -5.75 19.40 25.73
N PHE A 502 -5.97 19.15 24.43
CA PHE A 502 -6.11 20.24 23.47
C PHE A 502 -7.56 20.69 23.30
N TYR A 503 -7.72 21.98 23.07
CA TYR A 503 -9.02 22.58 22.73
C TYR A 503 -9.61 22.00 21.44
N PRO A 504 -10.95 22.04 21.28
CA PRO A 504 -11.64 21.36 20.18
C PRO A 504 -11.21 21.81 18.78
N LYS A 505 -10.68 23.03 18.61
CA LYS A 505 -10.16 23.50 17.32
C LYS A 505 -9.03 22.63 16.77
N PHE A 506 -8.26 21.99 17.63
CA PHE A 506 -7.17 21.10 17.27
C PHE A 506 -7.63 19.67 16.97
N CYS A 507 -8.88 19.36 17.32
CA CYS A 507 -9.49 18.06 17.05
C CYS A 507 -10.19 18.02 15.68
N ARG A 508 -10.17 19.11 14.89
CA ARG A 508 -10.81 19.14 13.56
C ARG A 508 -10.13 18.18 12.61
N SER A 509 -10.88 17.63 11.66
CA SER A 509 -10.35 16.78 10.60
C SER A 509 -9.22 17.45 9.82
N ALA A 510 -9.31 18.77 9.56
CA ALA A 510 -8.27 19.49 8.83
C ALA A 510 -7.08 19.93 9.71
N SER A 511 -7.20 19.94 11.05
CA SER A 511 -6.18 20.57 11.90
C SER A 511 -4.86 19.83 11.87
N ARG A 512 -3.86 20.47 11.28
CA ARG A 512 -2.46 20.09 11.38
C ARG A 512 -1.90 20.84 12.57
N TYR A 513 -1.18 20.17 13.47
CA TYR A 513 -0.65 20.84 14.63
C TYR A 513 0.81 20.51 14.84
N ASP A 514 1.60 21.58 14.86
CA ASP A 514 3.00 21.57 15.17
C ASP A 514 3.21 21.75 16.69
N PHE A 515 2.93 20.70 17.48
CA PHE A 515 3.21 20.74 18.91
C PHE A 515 4.72 20.61 19.17
N ASN A 516 5.36 21.69 19.63
CA ASN A 516 6.81 21.73 19.91
C ASN A 516 7.69 21.32 18.69
N GLY A 517 7.35 21.72 17.47
CA GLY A 517 8.09 21.29 16.28
C GLY A 517 7.65 19.91 15.77
N ALA A 518 6.79 19.17 16.50
CA ALA A 518 6.49 17.77 16.20
C ALA A 518 7.77 16.98 15.85
N GLU A 519 8.85 17.26 16.60
CA GLU A 519 10.18 16.71 16.35
C GLU A 519 10.09 15.19 16.38
N ARG A 520 10.69 14.52 15.40
CA ARG A 520 10.56 13.06 15.22
C ARG A 520 11.05 12.25 16.43
N ASP A 521 11.94 12.79 17.25
CA ASP A 521 12.45 12.21 18.50
C ASP A 521 11.70 12.67 19.75
N GLY A 522 10.76 13.61 19.61
CA GLY A 522 9.90 14.10 20.68
C GLY A 522 9.03 12.99 21.28
N ILE A 523 9.02 12.92 22.60
CA ILE A 523 8.25 11.95 23.39
C ILE A 523 7.34 12.73 24.32
N HIS A 524 6.02 12.57 24.14
CA HIS A 524 5.01 13.30 24.88
C HIS A 524 3.80 12.42 25.23
N ASP A 525 3.20 12.68 26.40
CA ASP A 525 2.04 11.98 26.98
C ASP A 525 0.71 12.25 26.24
N VAL A 526 0.79 13.01 25.16
CA VAL A 526 -0.32 13.39 24.29
C VAL A 526 -0.18 12.83 22.88
N ILE A 527 0.93 12.15 22.55
CA ILE A 527 1.22 11.65 21.21
C ILE A 527 1.30 10.13 21.20
N GLY A 528 0.48 9.51 20.36
CA GLY A 528 0.50 8.11 20.00
C GLY A 528 0.49 7.94 18.48
N PHE A 529 -0.10 6.85 18.00
CA PHE A 529 -0.24 6.59 16.57
C PHE A 529 -1.26 5.48 16.32
N ARG A 530 -1.68 5.35 15.06
CA ARG A 530 -2.37 4.18 14.54
C ARG A 530 -1.63 3.64 13.33
N VAL A 531 -1.80 2.35 13.05
CA VAL A 531 -1.13 1.69 11.92
C VAL A 531 -2.05 1.53 10.73
N ALA A 532 -1.48 1.62 9.54
CA ALA A 532 -2.11 1.32 8.28
C ALA A 532 -1.41 0.15 7.59
N CYS A 533 -2.12 -0.52 6.70
CA CYS A 533 -1.64 -1.64 5.91
C CYS A 533 -2.21 -1.53 4.49
N GLY A 534 -1.35 -1.50 3.46
CA GLY A 534 -1.75 -1.26 2.07
C GLY A 534 -0.57 -1.38 1.10
N VAL A 535 -0.85 -1.54 -0.21
CA VAL A 535 0.16 -1.77 -1.26
C VAL A 535 0.89 -0.47 -1.60
N GLY A 536 2.20 -0.57 -1.86
CA GLY A 536 3.05 0.56 -2.28
C GLY A 536 4.03 1.06 -1.19
N ARG A 537 3.94 0.52 0.03
CA ARG A 537 4.75 0.94 1.18
C ARG A 537 5.91 0.00 1.45
N SER A 538 6.83 -0.12 0.50
CA SER A 538 8.14 -0.71 0.79
C SER A 538 9.02 0.35 1.42
N PHE A 539 9.36 0.18 2.70
CA PHE A 539 10.53 0.83 3.27
C PHE A 539 11.75 0.28 2.52
N GLN A 540 12.38 1.10 1.68
CA GLN A 540 13.74 0.84 1.22
C GLN A 540 14.75 1.49 2.17
#